data_AF-A0A644VV70-F1
#
_entry.id   AF-A0A644VV70-F1
#
_cell.length_a   1.000
_cell.length_b   1.000
_cell.length_c   1.000
_cell.angle_alpha   90.00
_cell.angle_beta   90.00
_cell.angle_gamma   90.00
#
_symmetry.space_group_name_H-M   'P 1'
#
loop_
_entity.id
_entity.type
_entity.pdbx_description
1 polymer ?
#
loop_
_entity_poly.entity_id
_entity_poly.type
_entity_poly.pdbx_seq_one_letter_code
_entity_poly.pdbx_strand_id
1 'polypeptide(L)'
;MWDEWLTAACKDRTEALGEIRGILQGMRITERTGKELLLSSSRLWLFRRLIKLWGEADLGSIHDFPSLLSIPRSLKGKVFLRFPEKLLFLHENRMDDMSRFERKRPDWLRGLWGSCGALYIPKSGYYLSFRVPSRETELTAAAMLKKSGFSFGRRHIQGKHEITLRNQEEIVTFLIRIGLVKTSLRMEEKAIVRSMRNRANMLVNCDSSNIRKSLDAATRQLDLARAAVSAPGFESLPDVLKNLVMSRITNPSVTLEELGKLQSPPISKSTVQYRWKKLEHVMGSAAGSGERK
;
A
#
# COMPACT_ATOMS: atom_id res chain seq x y z
N MET A 1 -6.12 2.95 16.74
CA MET A 1 -6.25 4.18 15.94
C MET A 1 -7.29 5.10 16.51
N TRP A 2 -8.58 4.77 16.52
CA TRP A 2 -9.60 5.69 17.03
C TRP A 2 -9.49 5.96 18.54
N ASP A 3 -9.08 4.97 19.34
CA ASP A 3 -8.80 5.20 20.78
C ASP A 3 -7.64 6.16 21.00
N GLU A 4 -6.59 6.04 20.19
CA GLU A 4 -5.44 6.96 20.20
C GLU A 4 -5.88 8.37 19.79
N TRP A 5 -6.69 8.49 18.74
CA TRP A 5 -7.25 9.78 18.33
C TRP A 5 -8.16 10.40 19.41
N LEU A 6 -9.01 9.59 20.07
CA LEU A 6 -9.87 10.02 21.17
C LEU A 6 -9.09 10.56 22.36
N THR A 7 -7.96 9.92 22.67
CA THR A 7 -7.13 10.24 23.84
C THR A 7 -6.05 11.28 23.56
N ALA A 8 -5.79 11.64 22.29
CA ALA A 8 -4.79 12.63 21.91
C ALA A 8 -4.92 13.93 22.71
N ALA A 9 -3.82 14.43 23.27
CA ALA A 9 -3.83 15.68 24.02
C ALA A 9 -3.88 16.89 23.09
N CYS A 10 -4.58 17.94 23.50
CA CYS A 10 -4.45 19.28 22.92
C CYS A 10 -3.53 20.11 23.82
N LYS A 11 -2.65 20.91 23.22
CA LYS A 11 -1.70 21.72 23.99
C LYS A 11 -2.33 22.97 24.57
N ASP A 12 -3.27 23.55 23.84
CA ASP A 12 -3.92 24.81 24.20
C ASP A 12 -5.34 24.90 23.61
N ARG A 13 -6.04 25.95 24.02
CA ARG A 13 -7.38 26.31 23.53
C ARG A 13 -7.42 26.47 22.00
N THR A 14 -6.34 26.93 21.37
CA THR A 14 -6.29 27.16 19.92
C THR A 14 -6.25 25.84 19.13
N GLU A 15 -5.47 24.86 19.59
CA GLU A 15 -5.47 23.52 19.02
C GLU A 15 -6.84 22.84 19.22
N ALA A 16 -7.47 22.99 20.40
CA ALA A 16 -8.80 22.43 20.64
C ALA A 16 -9.85 23.02 19.68
N LEU A 17 -9.87 24.35 19.51
CA LEU A 17 -10.77 25.03 18.56
C LEU A 17 -10.52 24.61 17.11
N GLY A 18 -9.26 24.47 16.71
CA GLY A 18 -8.92 24.04 15.36
C GLY A 18 -9.35 22.60 15.07
N GLU A 19 -9.19 21.70 16.05
CA GLU A 19 -9.69 20.32 15.93
C GLU A 19 -11.23 20.27 15.88
N ILE A 20 -11.92 21.04 16.72
CA ILE A 20 -13.40 21.16 16.67
C ILE A 20 -13.84 21.58 15.26
N ARG A 21 -13.23 22.63 14.70
CA ARG A 21 -13.52 23.10 13.34
C ARG A 21 -13.32 22.00 12.30
N GLY A 22 -12.21 21.29 12.36
CA GLY A 22 -11.94 20.17 11.46
C GLY A 22 -12.98 19.05 11.56
N ILE A 23 -13.43 18.74 12.79
CA ILE A 23 -14.49 17.74 13.00
C ILE A 23 -15.79 18.21 12.34
N LEU A 24 -16.24 19.43 12.67
CA LEU A 24 -17.53 19.98 12.22
C LEU A 24 -17.58 20.12 10.70
N GLN A 25 -16.52 20.62 10.07
CA GLN A 25 -16.43 20.77 8.62
C GLN A 25 -16.36 19.42 7.87
N GLY A 26 -15.94 18.35 8.56
CA GLY A 26 -16.03 16.98 8.02
C GLY A 26 -17.42 16.33 8.17
N MET A 27 -18.30 16.90 9.00
CA MET A 27 -19.65 16.38 9.23
C MET A 27 -20.60 16.78 8.11
N ARG A 28 -21.64 15.96 7.87
CA ARG A 28 -22.62 16.25 6.81
C ARG A 28 -23.56 17.36 7.27
N ILE A 29 -23.62 18.45 6.50
CA ILE A 29 -24.68 19.45 6.63
C ILE A 29 -25.99 18.81 6.16
N THR A 30 -26.99 18.84 7.03
CA THR A 30 -28.34 18.30 6.78
C THR A 30 -29.32 19.42 6.49
N GLU A 31 -29.19 20.54 7.21
CA GLU A 31 -30.00 21.73 7.07
C GLU A 31 -29.14 22.95 7.41
N ARG A 32 -29.33 24.05 6.69
CA ARG A 32 -28.73 25.34 7.03
C ARG A 32 -29.79 26.42 6.82
N THR A 33 -30.22 27.03 7.91
CA THR A 33 -31.03 28.25 7.90
C THR A 33 -30.11 29.44 8.21
N GLY A 34 -30.58 30.67 8.01
CA GLY A 34 -29.78 31.86 8.35
C GLY A 34 -29.37 31.95 9.83
N LYS A 35 -30.05 31.21 10.72
CA LYS A 35 -29.86 31.27 12.18
C LYS A 35 -29.37 29.96 12.81
N GLU A 36 -29.49 28.84 12.11
CA GLU A 36 -29.13 27.52 12.63
C GLU A 36 -28.46 26.62 11.58
N LEU A 37 -27.53 25.78 12.04
CA LEU A 37 -26.84 24.78 11.24
C LEU A 37 -27.06 23.39 11.84
N LEU A 38 -27.61 22.47 11.05
CA LEU A 38 -27.80 21.08 11.46
C LEU A 38 -26.73 20.18 10.83
N LEU A 39 -25.85 19.63 11.65
CA LEU A 39 -24.81 18.70 11.24
C LEU A 39 -25.17 17.27 11.64
N SER A 40 -24.76 16.27 10.86
CA SER A 40 -24.97 14.87 11.19
C SER A 40 -23.74 14.00 10.95
N SER A 41 -23.58 12.97 11.78
CA SER A 41 -22.58 11.93 11.59
C SER A 41 -23.03 10.59 12.17
N SER A 42 -22.58 9.50 11.55
CA SER A 42 -22.73 8.14 12.08
C SER A 42 -21.53 7.70 12.94
N ARG A 43 -20.48 8.53 13.05
CA ARG A 43 -19.27 8.22 13.83
C ARG A 43 -19.44 8.69 15.27
N LEU A 44 -19.85 7.77 16.16
CA LEU A 44 -20.16 8.11 17.55
C LEU A 44 -18.97 8.64 18.36
N TRP A 45 -17.75 8.23 18.01
CA TRP A 45 -16.53 8.72 18.66
C TRP A 45 -16.30 10.23 18.45
N LEU A 46 -16.89 10.84 17.43
CA LEU A 46 -16.80 12.29 17.22
C LEU A 46 -17.43 13.05 18.38
N PHE A 47 -18.60 12.63 18.85
CA PHE A 47 -19.31 13.32 19.93
C PHE A 47 -18.56 13.19 21.25
N ARG A 48 -17.95 12.02 21.51
CA ARG A 48 -17.07 11.83 22.68
C ARG A 48 -15.86 12.77 22.64
N ARG A 49 -15.23 12.90 21.47
CA ARG A 49 -14.10 13.83 21.28
C ARG A 49 -14.56 15.27 21.43
N LEU A 50 -15.67 15.64 20.79
CA LEU A 50 -16.20 17.01 20.84
C LEU A 50 -16.52 17.43 22.27
N ILE A 51 -17.13 16.57 23.11
CA ILE A 51 -17.36 16.87 24.54
C ILE A 51 -16.05 17.25 25.25
N LYS A 52 -15.00 16.43 25.08
CA LYS A 52 -13.69 16.69 25.67
C LYS A 52 -13.09 18.02 25.17
N LEU A 53 -13.07 18.20 23.84
CA LEU A 53 -12.55 19.41 23.20
C LEU A 53 -13.34 20.65 23.61
N TRP A 54 -14.65 20.53 23.86
CA TRP A 54 -15.51 21.64 24.27
C TRP A 54 -15.08 22.22 25.62
N GLY A 55 -14.71 21.35 26.56
CA GLY A 55 -14.12 21.75 27.83
C GLY A 55 -12.73 22.37 27.65
N GLU A 56 -11.86 21.74 26.86
CA GLU A 56 -10.51 22.26 26.58
C GLU A 56 -10.52 23.62 25.85
N ALA A 57 -11.56 23.88 25.05
CA ALA A 57 -11.74 25.14 24.33
C ALA A 57 -12.47 26.22 25.15
N ASP A 58 -12.90 25.90 26.38
CA ASP A 58 -13.75 26.75 27.22
C ASP A 58 -15.00 27.26 26.46
N LEU A 59 -15.66 26.36 25.73
CA LEU A 59 -16.89 26.68 25.01
C LEU A 59 -18.14 26.46 25.87
N GLY A 60 -18.00 25.81 27.04
CA GLY A 60 -19.08 25.61 27.99
C GLY A 60 -19.64 26.93 28.54
N SER A 61 -18.80 27.96 28.66
CA SER A 61 -19.22 29.32 29.01
C SER A 61 -20.10 29.98 27.94
N ILE A 62 -19.97 29.55 26.68
CA ILE A 62 -20.76 30.07 25.54
C ILE A 62 -22.04 29.24 25.35
N HIS A 63 -21.92 27.91 25.38
CA HIS A 63 -23.03 26.98 25.17
C HIS A 63 -22.72 25.63 25.81
N ASP A 64 -23.70 25.06 26.51
CA ASP A 64 -23.63 23.68 26.98
C ASP A 64 -23.64 22.70 25.80
N PHE A 65 -22.68 21.77 25.73
CA PHE A 65 -22.56 20.84 24.58
C PHE A 65 -23.71 19.82 24.49
N PRO A 66 -24.13 19.13 25.57
CA PRO A 66 -25.28 18.23 25.56
C PRO A 66 -26.53 18.84 24.93
N SER A 67 -26.82 20.11 25.18
CA SER A 67 -27.97 20.79 24.57
C SER A 67 -27.89 20.96 23.03
N LEU A 68 -26.71 20.80 22.42
CA LEU A 68 -26.54 20.77 20.95
C LEU A 68 -26.91 19.41 20.35
N LEU A 69 -26.88 18.34 21.14
CA LEU A 69 -27.09 16.98 20.66
C LEU A 69 -28.56 16.67 20.44
N SER A 70 -28.85 16.13 19.26
CA SER A 70 -30.14 15.51 18.95
C SER A 70 -29.90 14.05 18.55
N ILE A 71 -30.34 13.14 19.42
CA ILE A 71 -30.20 11.69 19.26
C ILE A 71 -31.56 11.12 18.86
N PRO A 72 -31.66 10.38 17.73
CA PRO A 72 -32.90 9.72 17.35
C PRO A 72 -33.40 8.78 18.46
N ARG A 73 -34.69 8.81 18.77
CA ARG A 73 -35.31 7.93 19.79
C ARG A 73 -35.09 6.45 19.53
N SER A 74 -34.98 6.05 18.27
CA SER A 74 -34.71 4.67 17.87
C SER A 74 -33.31 4.18 18.24
N LEU A 75 -32.40 5.08 18.64
CA LEU A 75 -30.96 4.84 18.83
C LEU A 75 -30.27 4.27 17.58
N LYS A 76 -30.96 4.23 16.44
CA LYS A 76 -30.49 3.75 15.15
C LYS A 76 -30.31 4.95 14.23
N GLY A 77 -29.18 5.00 13.54
CA GLY A 77 -28.90 6.02 12.52
C GLY A 77 -27.84 7.02 12.94
N LYS A 78 -28.02 8.27 12.49
CA LYS A 78 -27.05 9.36 12.69
C LYS A 78 -27.43 10.17 13.92
N VAL A 79 -26.40 10.68 14.60
CA VAL A 79 -26.58 11.70 15.64
C VAL A 79 -26.44 13.07 14.99
N PHE A 80 -27.24 14.01 15.47
CA PHE A 80 -27.31 15.36 14.95
C PHE A 80 -26.75 16.36 15.97
N LEU A 81 -26.15 17.44 15.46
CA LEU A 81 -25.81 18.62 16.23
C LEU A 81 -26.55 19.81 15.66
N ARG A 82 -27.34 20.48 16.50
CA ARG A 82 -28.01 21.74 16.15
C ARG A 82 -27.15 22.89 16.66
N PHE A 83 -26.51 23.60 15.74
CA PHE A 83 -25.65 24.75 16.05
C PHE A 83 -26.47 26.05 15.92
N PRO A 84 -26.63 26.83 17.00
CA PRO A 84 -27.23 28.15 16.94
C PRO A 84 -26.25 29.18 16.33
N GLU A 85 -26.80 30.33 15.95
CA GLU A 85 -26.08 31.46 15.33
C GLU A 85 -24.76 31.81 16.03
N LYS A 86 -24.76 31.90 17.36
CA LYS A 86 -23.57 32.23 18.17
C LYS A 86 -22.42 31.25 18.04
N LEU A 87 -22.64 30.04 17.50
CA LEU A 87 -21.61 29.01 17.29
C LEU A 87 -21.26 28.79 15.81
N LEU A 88 -21.89 29.49 14.86
CA LEU A 88 -21.64 29.28 13.43
C LEU A 88 -20.19 29.59 13.01
N PHE A 89 -19.48 30.45 13.76
CA PHE A 89 -18.06 30.74 13.57
C PHE A 89 -17.13 29.52 13.71
N LEU A 90 -17.60 28.42 14.32
CA LEU A 90 -16.88 27.16 14.44
C LEU A 90 -16.98 26.29 13.17
N HIS A 91 -17.89 26.62 12.26
CA HIS A 91 -18.02 25.94 10.97
C HIS A 91 -17.54 26.80 9.80
N GLU A 92 -17.72 28.12 9.89
CA GLU A 92 -17.36 29.06 8.81
C GLU A 92 -15.85 29.24 8.64
N ASN A 93 -15.41 29.31 7.38
CA ASN A 93 -14.05 29.71 7.03
C ASN A 93 -13.97 31.25 7.00
N ARG A 94 -13.59 31.88 8.12
CA ARG A 94 -13.34 33.33 8.12
C ARG A 94 -12.00 33.61 7.42
N MET A 95 -11.95 34.59 6.52
CA MET A 95 -10.74 34.96 5.78
C MET A 95 -9.55 35.33 6.68
N ASP A 96 -9.79 35.88 7.87
CA ASP A 96 -8.75 36.15 8.88
C ASP A 96 -8.10 34.88 9.48
N ASP A 97 -8.74 33.72 9.37
CA ASP A 97 -8.10 32.45 9.73
C ASP A 97 -7.07 32.02 8.68
N MET A 98 -7.10 32.53 7.44
CA MET A 98 -6.20 32.13 6.35
C MET A 98 -4.75 32.59 6.57
N SER A 99 -4.53 33.75 7.19
CA SER A 99 -3.19 34.19 7.63
C SER A 99 -2.70 33.40 8.84
N ARG A 100 -3.59 32.93 9.72
CA ARG A 100 -3.25 32.03 10.85
C ARG A 100 -3.12 30.55 10.44
N PHE A 101 -3.69 30.16 9.30
CA PHE A 101 -3.42 28.88 8.61
C PHE A 101 -2.01 28.83 8.03
N GLU A 102 -1.23 29.92 8.14
CA GLU A 102 0.16 29.90 7.73
C GLU A 102 1.02 28.96 8.57
N ARG A 103 0.66 28.74 9.85
CA ARG A 103 1.22 27.65 10.66
C ARG A 103 0.58 26.35 10.21
N LYS A 104 1.41 25.32 9.95
CA LYS A 104 0.96 23.93 9.78
C LYS A 104 0.02 23.60 10.96
N ARG A 105 -1.30 23.54 10.75
CA ARG A 105 -2.33 23.26 11.77
C ARG A 105 -2.70 21.78 11.74
N PRO A 106 -1.90 20.90 12.38
CA PRO A 106 -2.21 19.47 12.43
C PRO A 106 -3.52 19.19 13.17
N ASP A 107 -3.93 20.06 14.08
CA ASP A 107 -5.16 20.01 14.86
C ASP A 107 -6.42 19.98 13.97
N TRP A 108 -6.53 20.89 13.01
CA TRP A 108 -7.64 20.89 12.06
C TRP A 108 -7.66 19.62 11.19
N LEU A 109 -6.51 19.18 10.67
CA LEU A 109 -6.40 17.94 9.90
C LEU A 109 -6.71 16.70 10.76
N ARG A 110 -6.35 16.72 12.04
CA ARG A 110 -6.70 15.69 13.03
C ARG A 110 -8.21 15.63 13.23
N GLY A 111 -8.87 16.78 13.34
CA GLY A 111 -10.33 16.85 13.44
C GLY A 111 -11.02 16.31 12.20
N LEU A 112 -10.56 16.74 11.02
CA LEU A 112 -11.08 16.28 9.73
C LEU A 112 -10.87 14.76 9.55
N TRP A 113 -9.70 14.25 9.95
CA TRP A 113 -9.38 12.83 9.98
C TRP A 113 -10.37 12.03 10.85
N GLY A 114 -10.64 12.51 12.06
CA GLY A 114 -11.67 11.95 12.94
C GLY A 114 -13.01 11.79 12.22
N SER A 115 -13.44 12.86 11.58
CA SER A 115 -14.78 13.02 11.00
C SER A 115 -15.00 12.22 9.71
N CYS A 116 -14.03 12.23 8.81
CA CYS A 116 -14.21 11.64 7.47
C CYS A 116 -13.00 10.85 6.95
N GLY A 117 -11.96 10.70 7.76
CA GLY A 117 -10.76 9.97 7.45
C GLY A 117 -10.94 8.45 7.48
N ALA A 118 -10.21 7.73 6.63
CA ALA A 118 -10.12 6.28 6.63
C ALA A 118 -8.71 5.83 6.21
N LEU A 119 -8.18 4.82 6.90
CA LEU A 119 -6.95 4.13 6.52
C LEU A 119 -7.30 2.73 6.04
N TYR A 120 -6.84 2.40 4.83
CA TYR A 120 -7.00 1.10 4.22
C TYR A 120 -5.66 0.38 4.16
N ILE A 121 -5.68 -0.92 4.46
CA ILE A 121 -4.48 -1.76 4.55
C ILE A 121 -4.64 -2.98 3.61
N PRO A 122 -4.77 -2.78 2.27
CA PRO A 122 -4.77 -3.91 1.35
C PRO A 122 -3.39 -4.56 1.22
N LYS A 123 -3.36 -5.78 0.67
CA LYS A 123 -2.11 -6.52 0.40
C LYS A 123 -1.15 -5.75 -0.52
N SER A 124 -1.67 -4.91 -1.41
CA SER A 124 -0.90 -4.16 -2.42
C SER A 124 -0.23 -2.89 -1.89
N GLY A 125 -0.62 -2.36 -0.73
CA GLY A 125 -0.09 -1.09 -0.22
C GLY A 125 -1.03 -0.42 0.76
N TYR A 126 -0.62 0.70 1.34
CA TYR A 126 -1.48 1.49 2.23
C TYR A 126 -2.16 2.60 1.44
N TYR A 127 -3.38 2.96 1.85
CA TYR A 127 -4.09 4.08 1.25
C TYR A 127 -4.88 4.81 2.33
N LEU A 128 -4.67 6.12 2.44
CA LEU A 128 -5.34 7.00 3.38
C LEU A 128 -6.25 7.94 2.60
N SER A 129 -7.50 8.14 3.05
CA SER A 129 -8.45 9.01 2.38
C SER A 129 -9.27 9.87 3.32
N PHE A 130 -9.64 11.07 2.87
CA PHE A 130 -10.68 11.91 3.44
C PHE A 130 -11.84 11.99 2.46
N ARG A 131 -13.06 11.64 2.88
CA ARG A 131 -14.27 11.83 2.06
C ARG A 131 -15.10 12.97 2.62
N VAL A 132 -14.79 14.18 2.19
CA VAL A 132 -15.40 15.40 2.73
C VAL A 132 -16.72 15.74 2.00
N PRO A 133 -17.69 16.37 2.70
CA PRO A 133 -19.00 16.66 2.15
C PRO A 133 -19.04 17.92 1.28
N SER A 134 -18.03 18.80 1.36
CA SER A 134 -18.00 20.07 0.63
C SER A 134 -16.70 20.24 -0.16
N ARG A 135 -16.79 20.95 -1.29
CA ARG A 135 -15.63 21.32 -2.11
C ARG A 135 -14.70 22.28 -1.36
N GLU A 136 -15.26 23.17 -0.56
CA GLU A 136 -14.51 24.16 0.21
C GLU A 136 -13.58 23.47 1.22
N THR A 137 -14.10 22.52 2.00
CA THR A 137 -13.31 21.72 2.93
C THR A 137 -12.23 20.90 2.21
N GLU A 138 -12.54 20.40 1.00
CA GLU A 138 -11.56 19.70 0.17
C GLU A 138 -10.41 20.61 -0.24
N LEU A 139 -10.70 21.81 -0.73
CA LEU A 139 -9.70 22.79 -1.15
C LEU A 139 -8.82 23.22 0.03
N THR A 140 -9.41 23.46 1.21
CA THR A 140 -8.66 23.79 2.43
C THR A 140 -7.72 22.65 2.84
N ALA A 141 -8.21 21.41 2.89
CA ALA A 141 -7.38 20.25 3.21
C ALA A 141 -6.27 20.04 2.17
N ALA A 142 -6.57 20.17 0.88
CA ALA A 142 -5.60 20.06 -0.20
C ALA A 142 -4.51 21.14 -0.10
N ALA A 143 -4.86 22.39 0.21
CA ALA A 143 -3.91 23.47 0.39
C ALA A 143 -2.96 23.19 1.58
N MET A 144 -3.49 22.72 2.71
CA MET A 144 -2.68 22.34 3.88
C MET A 144 -1.74 21.17 3.61
N LEU A 145 -2.24 20.13 2.93
CA LEU A 145 -1.44 18.97 2.56
C LEU A 145 -0.32 19.36 1.59
N LYS A 146 -0.63 20.18 0.58
CA LYS A 146 0.35 20.70 -0.37
C LYS A 146 1.43 21.53 0.33
N LYS A 147 1.03 22.47 1.20
CA LYS A 147 1.97 23.29 2.00
C LYS A 147 2.82 22.44 2.95
N SER A 148 2.30 21.29 3.35
CA SER A 148 2.98 20.32 4.21
C SER A 148 3.92 19.37 3.47
N GLY A 149 3.98 19.44 2.13
CA GLY A 149 4.83 18.61 1.28
C GLY A 149 4.26 17.23 0.95
N PHE A 150 2.96 17.00 1.15
CA PHE A 150 2.34 15.71 0.82
C PHE A 150 1.91 15.63 -0.64
N SER A 151 2.11 14.48 -1.25
CA SER A 151 1.56 14.12 -2.55
C SER A 151 0.16 13.52 -2.37
N PHE A 152 -0.84 14.05 -3.07
CA PHE A 152 -2.21 13.55 -2.93
C PHE A 152 -2.97 13.54 -4.26
N GLY A 153 -3.86 12.56 -4.37
CA GLY A 153 -4.90 12.52 -5.40
C GLY A 153 -6.17 13.23 -4.95
N ARG A 154 -6.93 13.77 -5.90
CA ARG A 154 -8.25 14.35 -5.68
C ARG A 154 -9.24 13.75 -6.67
N ARG A 155 -10.43 13.41 -6.21
CA ARG A 155 -11.54 12.99 -7.10
C ARG A 155 -12.89 13.34 -6.50
N HIS A 156 -13.89 13.46 -7.36
CA HIS A 156 -15.28 13.57 -6.95
C HIS A 156 -15.97 12.21 -7.16
N ILE A 157 -16.51 11.61 -6.11
CA ILE A 157 -17.11 10.28 -6.13
C ILE A 157 -18.38 10.25 -5.29
N GLN A 158 -19.49 9.77 -5.86
CA GLN A 158 -20.79 9.65 -5.17
C GLN A 158 -21.23 10.95 -4.45
N GLY A 159 -21.05 12.11 -5.10
CA GLY A 159 -21.41 13.41 -4.53
C GLY A 159 -20.51 13.87 -3.37
N LYS A 160 -19.33 13.28 -3.20
CA LYS A 160 -18.33 13.66 -2.20
C LYS A 160 -17.00 13.97 -2.85
N HIS A 161 -16.23 14.84 -2.22
CA HIS A 161 -14.86 15.10 -2.62
C HIS A 161 -13.93 14.20 -1.81
N GLU A 162 -13.04 13.49 -2.50
CA GLU A 162 -12.10 12.59 -1.87
C GLU A 162 -10.66 13.04 -2.11
N ILE A 163 -9.90 13.19 -1.03
CA ILE A 163 -8.44 13.42 -1.05
C ILE A 163 -7.75 12.14 -0.60
N THR A 164 -6.66 11.76 -1.27
CA THR A 164 -6.03 10.47 -1.04
C THR A 164 -4.51 10.52 -1.00
N LEU A 165 -3.90 9.86 0.00
CA LEU A 165 -2.46 9.61 0.09
C LEU A 165 -2.20 8.12 -0.16
N ARG A 166 -1.19 7.81 -0.97
CA ARG A 166 -0.80 6.43 -1.35
C ARG A 166 0.63 6.07 -0.99
N ASN A 167 1.50 7.06 -0.82
CA ASN A 167 2.88 6.82 -0.39
C ASN A 167 2.88 6.44 1.10
N GLN A 168 3.49 5.31 1.43
CA GLN A 168 3.51 4.79 2.80
C GLN A 168 4.19 5.73 3.80
N GLU A 169 5.35 6.28 3.43
CA GLU A 169 6.13 7.20 4.26
C GLU A 169 5.36 8.51 4.51
N GLU A 170 4.67 9.01 3.49
CA GLU A 170 3.78 10.17 3.62
C GLU A 170 2.60 9.86 4.55
N ILE A 171 2.00 8.67 4.48
CA ILE A 171 0.90 8.25 5.37
C ILE A 171 1.41 8.18 6.82
N VAL A 172 2.58 7.59 7.07
CA VAL A 172 3.20 7.54 8.40
C VAL A 172 3.47 8.94 8.93
N THR A 173 4.08 9.79 8.10
CA THR A 173 4.37 11.19 8.44
C THR A 173 3.11 11.96 8.76
N PHE A 174 2.04 11.75 7.99
CA PHE A 174 0.73 12.35 8.24
C PHE A 174 0.18 11.90 9.59
N LEU A 175 0.14 10.59 9.87
CA LEU A 175 -0.38 10.04 11.14
C LEU A 175 0.40 10.58 12.35
N ILE A 176 1.73 10.64 12.27
CA ILE A 176 2.58 11.23 13.32
C ILE A 176 2.22 12.71 13.51
N ARG A 177 2.10 13.47 12.42
CA ARG A 177 1.80 14.91 12.46
C ARG A 177 0.45 15.18 13.12
N ILE A 178 -0.55 14.33 12.93
CA ILE A 178 -1.85 14.43 13.62
C ILE A 178 -1.91 13.68 14.96
N GLY A 179 -0.77 13.27 15.52
CA GLY A 179 -0.68 12.71 16.88
C GLY A 179 -1.00 11.22 17.02
N LEU A 180 -1.04 10.46 15.92
CA LEU A 180 -1.29 9.01 15.91
C LEU A 180 0.01 8.19 15.78
N VAL A 181 0.94 8.39 16.72
CA VAL A 181 2.28 7.77 16.70
C VAL A 181 2.23 6.25 16.93
N LYS A 182 1.40 5.75 17.84
CA LYS A 182 1.25 4.29 18.08
C LYS A 182 0.66 3.61 16.86
N THR A 183 -0.31 4.25 16.20
CA THR A 183 -0.89 3.74 14.96
C THR A 183 0.16 3.70 13.85
N SER A 184 0.99 4.73 13.69
CA SER A 184 2.04 4.74 12.67
C SER A 184 3.12 3.67 12.93
N LEU A 185 3.53 3.46 14.18
CA LEU A 185 4.49 2.41 14.55
C LEU A 185 3.95 1.01 14.21
N ARG A 186 2.69 0.73 14.56
CA ARG A 186 2.03 -0.55 14.21
C ARG A 186 1.90 -0.76 12.69
N MET A 187 1.79 0.33 11.93
CA MET A 187 1.73 0.27 10.47
C MET A 187 3.09 -0.11 9.88
N GLU A 188 4.16 0.50 10.38
CA GLU A 188 5.54 0.21 9.98
C GLU A 188 5.95 -1.22 10.35
N GLU A 189 5.65 -1.69 11.57
CA GLU A 189 5.89 -3.08 11.99
C GLU A 189 5.27 -4.09 11.00
N LYS A 190 4.00 -3.87 10.63
CA LYS A 190 3.32 -4.70 9.63
C LYS A 190 3.96 -4.62 8.24
N ALA A 191 4.45 -3.44 7.85
CA ALA A 191 5.11 -3.26 6.57
C ALA A 191 6.46 -4.01 6.51
N ILE A 192 7.24 -3.98 7.59
CA ILE A 192 8.50 -4.72 7.72
C ILE A 192 8.25 -6.22 7.58
N VAL A 193 7.31 -6.78 8.36
CA VAL A 193 6.96 -8.21 8.28
C VAL A 193 6.49 -8.61 6.87
N ARG A 194 5.69 -7.75 6.22
CA ARG A 194 5.26 -7.97 4.83
C ARG A 194 6.44 -7.98 3.85
N SER A 195 7.36 -7.04 3.99
CA SER A 195 8.57 -6.94 3.15
C SER A 195 9.45 -8.18 3.31
N MET A 196 9.67 -8.64 4.54
CA MET A 196 10.43 -9.86 4.84
C MET A 196 9.79 -11.09 4.20
N ARG A 197 8.47 -11.28 4.36
CA ARG A 197 7.74 -12.39 3.73
C ARG A 197 7.81 -12.33 2.20
N ASN A 198 7.65 -11.16 1.61
CA ASN A 198 7.76 -11.00 0.16
C ASN A 198 9.16 -11.35 -0.35
N ARG A 199 10.22 -10.95 0.38
CA ARG A 199 11.60 -11.31 0.07
C ARG A 199 11.83 -12.82 0.16
N ALA A 200 11.36 -13.47 1.22
CA ALA A 200 11.45 -14.92 1.37
C ALA A 200 10.72 -15.66 0.24
N ASN A 201 9.51 -15.21 -0.12
CA ASN A 201 8.74 -15.78 -1.23
C ASN A 201 9.47 -15.62 -2.57
N MET A 202 10.09 -14.46 -2.83
CA MET A 202 10.88 -14.26 -4.04
C MET A 202 12.07 -15.22 -4.10
N LEU A 203 12.79 -15.43 -2.99
CA LEU A 203 13.91 -16.36 -2.93
C LEU A 203 13.46 -17.80 -3.22
N VAL A 204 12.43 -18.28 -2.51
CA VAL A 204 11.88 -19.63 -2.72
C VAL A 204 11.38 -19.82 -4.16
N ASN A 205 10.73 -18.82 -4.73
CA ASN A 205 10.27 -18.87 -6.12
C ASN A 205 11.43 -18.89 -7.12
N CYS A 206 12.50 -18.13 -6.87
CA CYS A 206 13.71 -18.15 -7.68
C CYS A 206 14.39 -19.53 -7.62
N ASP A 207 14.55 -20.10 -6.43
CA ASP A 207 15.18 -21.42 -6.25
C ASP A 207 14.34 -22.51 -6.93
N SER A 208 13.03 -22.52 -6.70
CA SER A 208 12.11 -23.47 -7.34
C SER A 208 12.14 -23.35 -8.87
N SER A 209 12.17 -22.13 -9.40
CA SER A 209 12.28 -21.86 -10.84
C SER A 209 13.63 -22.33 -11.41
N ASN A 210 14.72 -22.11 -10.69
CA ASN A 210 16.05 -22.54 -11.09
C ASN A 210 16.18 -24.07 -11.08
N ILE A 211 15.66 -24.74 -10.05
CA ILE A 211 15.62 -26.20 -9.97
C ILE A 211 14.81 -26.77 -11.13
N ARG A 212 13.60 -26.24 -11.39
CA ARG A 212 12.76 -26.71 -12.51
C ARG A 212 13.46 -26.57 -13.86
N LYS A 213 14.05 -25.41 -14.15
CA LYS A 213 14.79 -25.19 -15.40
C LYS A 213 16.00 -26.13 -15.55
N SER A 214 16.71 -26.39 -14.46
CA SER A 214 17.83 -27.33 -14.44
C SER A 214 17.37 -28.77 -14.71
N LEU A 215 16.25 -29.19 -14.12
CA LEU A 215 15.65 -30.50 -14.35
C LEU A 215 15.17 -30.64 -15.80
N ASP A 216 14.42 -29.66 -16.33
CA ASP A 216 13.95 -29.66 -17.72
C ASP A 216 15.10 -29.70 -18.74
N ALA A 217 16.23 -29.08 -18.42
CA ALA A 217 17.43 -29.12 -19.26
C ALA A 217 18.11 -30.49 -19.17
N ALA A 218 18.23 -31.07 -17.98
CA ALA A 218 18.82 -32.40 -17.80
C ALA A 218 18.01 -33.48 -18.53
N THR A 219 16.67 -33.45 -18.45
CA THR A 219 15.78 -34.36 -19.18
C THR A 219 15.99 -34.25 -20.69
N ARG A 220 15.95 -33.03 -21.25
CA ARG A 220 16.20 -32.82 -22.69
C ARG A 220 17.58 -33.29 -23.13
N GLN A 221 18.60 -33.07 -22.30
CA GLN A 221 19.96 -33.55 -22.59
C GLN A 221 20.05 -35.08 -22.56
N LEU A 222 19.35 -35.74 -21.63
CA LEU A 222 19.28 -37.20 -21.57
C LEU A 222 18.58 -37.78 -22.80
N ASP A 223 17.47 -37.18 -23.23
CA ASP A 223 16.75 -37.63 -24.43
C ASP A 223 17.62 -37.45 -25.68
N LEU A 224 18.26 -36.30 -25.83
CA LEU A 224 19.21 -36.05 -26.92
C LEU A 224 20.42 -37.00 -26.86
N ALA A 225 20.94 -37.29 -25.67
CA ALA A 225 22.04 -38.24 -25.48
C ALA A 225 21.66 -39.64 -25.96
N ARG A 226 20.48 -40.13 -25.56
CA ARG A 226 19.95 -41.44 -25.96
C ARG A 226 19.70 -41.51 -27.47
N ALA A 227 19.15 -40.45 -28.05
CA ALA A 227 18.94 -40.34 -29.50
C ALA A 227 20.29 -40.32 -30.25
N ALA A 228 21.28 -39.58 -29.75
CA ALA A 228 22.61 -39.52 -30.34
C ALA A 228 23.29 -40.89 -30.36
N VAL A 229 23.28 -41.63 -29.24
CA VAL A 229 23.87 -42.99 -29.17
C VAL A 229 23.20 -43.96 -30.13
N SER A 230 21.89 -43.81 -30.37
CA SER A 230 21.13 -44.70 -31.26
C SER A 230 21.28 -44.34 -32.74
N ALA A 231 21.93 -43.21 -33.07
CA ALA A 231 22.03 -42.73 -34.43
C ALA A 231 23.22 -43.35 -35.18
N PRO A 232 23.09 -43.67 -36.48
CA PRO A 232 24.18 -44.27 -37.28
C PRO A 232 25.46 -43.42 -37.34
N GLY A 233 25.33 -42.10 -37.15
CA GLY A 233 26.45 -41.14 -37.17
C GLY A 233 27.12 -40.89 -35.81
N PHE A 234 26.80 -41.65 -34.76
CA PHE A 234 27.36 -41.40 -33.43
C PHE A 234 28.88 -41.54 -33.39
N GLU A 235 29.42 -42.60 -34.00
CA GLU A 235 30.85 -42.91 -33.95
C GLU A 235 31.72 -41.87 -34.69
N SER A 236 31.16 -41.18 -35.67
CA SER A 236 31.84 -40.11 -36.41
C SER A 236 31.83 -38.75 -35.68
N LEU A 237 31.16 -38.64 -34.52
CA LEU A 237 31.19 -37.43 -33.71
C LEU A 237 32.59 -37.24 -33.07
N PRO A 238 33.04 -35.99 -32.89
CA PRO A 238 34.25 -35.69 -32.13
C PRO A 238 34.22 -36.28 -30.72
N ASP A 239 35.35 -36.79 -30.23
CA ASP A 239 35.44 -37.46 -28.92
C ASP A 239 34.96 -36.57 -27.76
N VAL A 240 35.19 -35.26 -27.85
CA VAL A 240 34.69 -34.28 -26.87
C VAL A 240 33.15 -34.23 -26.75
N LEU A 241 32.41 -34.60 -27.80
CA LEU A 241 30.96 -34.71 -27.79
C LEU A 241 30.51 -36.11 -27.35
N LYS A 242 31.18 -37.17 -27.82
CA LYS A 242 30.92 -38.55 -27.38
C LYS A 242 31.10 -38.70 -25.87
N ASN A 243 32.20 -38.20 -25.33
CA ASN A 243 32.49 -38.22 -23.89
C ASN A 243 31.42 -37.46 -23.09
N LEU A 244 30.91 -36.33 -23.61
CA LEU A 244 29.86 -35.56 -22.96
C LEU A 244 28.53 -36.31 -22.93
N VAL A 245 28.16 -36.96 -24.05
CA VAL A 245 26.95 -37.79 -24.17
C VAL A 245 27.00 -38.94 -23.17
N MET A 246 28.09 -39.71 -23.17
CA MET A 246 28.27 -40.83 -22.25
C MET A 246 28.28 -40.37 -20.79
N SER A 247 28.97 -39.26 -20.49
CA SER A 247 29.00 -38.70 -19.13
C SER A 247 27.60 -38.36 -18.62
N ARG A 248 26.73 -37.82 -19.47
CA ARG A 248 25.34 -37.46 -19.09
C ARG A 248 24.46 -38.69 -18.91
N ILE A 249 24.62 -39.72 -19.75
CA ILE A 249 23.88 -40.99 -19.59
C ILE A 249 24.24 -41.67 -18.27
N THR A 250 25.54 -41.72 -17.96
CA THR A 250 26.03 -42.33 -16.71
C THR A 250 25.67 -41.49 -15.48
N ASN A 251 25.53 -40.17 -15.64
CA ASN A 251 25.23 -39.24 -14.56
C ASN A 251 23.97 -38.40 -14.89
N PRO A 252 22.77 -39.00 -14.82
CA PRO A 252 21.53 -38.35 -15.27
C PRO A 252 21.10 -37.20 -14.37
N SER A 253 21.41 -37.24 -13.08
CA SER A 253 20.96 -36.28 -12.07
C SER A 253 21.92 -35.13 -11.80
N VAL A 254 23.16 -35.19 -12.31
CA VAL A 254 24.18 -34.18 -11.97
C VAL A 254 23.93 -32.87 -12.71
N THR A 255 24.30 -31.76 -12.09
CA THR A 255 24.22 -30.43 -12.69
C THR A 255 25.18 -30.29 -13.88
N LEU A 256 24.98 -29.25 -14.70
CA LEU A 256 25.90 -28.96 -15.82
C LEU A 256 27.33 -28.63 -15.35
N GLU A 257 27.46 -28.08 -14.16
CA GLU A 257 28.77 -27.75 -13.59
C GLU A 257 29.50 -29.02 -13.16
N GLU A 258 28.81 -29.93 -12.46
CA GLU A 258 29.34 -31.24 -12.10
C GLU A 258 29.68 -32.07 -13.35
N LEU A 259 28.82 -32.05 -14.38
CA LEU A 259 29.09 -32.71 -15.65
C LEU A 259 30.38 -32.19 -16.32
N GLY A 260 30.66 -30.89 -16.18
CA GLY A 260 31.89 -30.27 -16.67
C GLY A 260 33.13 -30.70 -15.88
N LYS A 261 33.00 -30.88 -14.56
CA LYS A 261 34.07 -31.42 -13.69
C LYS A 261 34.39 -32.88 -13.98
N LEU A 262 33.42 -33.66 -14.47
CA LEU A 262 33.61 -35.06 -14.90
C LEU A 262 34.31 -35.20 -16.26
N GLN A 263 34.47 -34.11 -17.02
CA GLN A 263 35.22 -34.16 -18.29
C GLN A 263 36.73 -34.19 -18.04
N SER A 264 37.47 -34.77 -18.99
CA SER A 264 38.93 -34.70 -19.02
C SER A 264 39.40 -34.03 -20.33
N PRO A 265 39.99 -32.83 -20.28
CA PRO A 265 40.18 -31.98 -19.09
C PRO A 265 38.85 -31.42 -18.55
N PRO A 266 38.77 -31.04 -17.26
CA PRO A 266 37.60 -30.38 -16.69
C PRO A 266 37.26 -29.09 -17.43
N ILE A 267 35.97 -28.86 -17.65
CA ILE A 267 35.48 -27.69 -18.38
C ILE A 267 34.44 -26.91 -17.57
N SER A 268 34.28 -25.63 -17.87
CA SER A 268 33.27 -24.78 -17.26
C SER A 268 31.85 -25.19 -17.71
N LYS A 269 30.87 -24.81 -16.89
CA LYS A 269 29.43 -24.94 -17.20
C LYS A 269 29.05 -24.36 -18.57
N SER A 270 29.63 -23.22 -18.96
CA SER A 270 29.36 -22.57 -20.24
C SER A 270 29.88 -23.39 -21.42
N THR A 271 31.06 -24.00 -21.30
CA THR A 271 31.61 -24.91 -22.33
C THR A 271 30.75 -26.17 -22.47
N VAL A 272 30.25 -26.73 -21.36
CA VAL A 272 29.29 -27.85 -21.38
C VAL A 272 28.02 -27.46 -22.14
N GLN A 273 27.42 -26.30 -21.84
CA GLN A 273 26.24 -25.81 -22.55
C GLN A 273 26.49 -25.62 -24.05
N TYR A 274 27.65 -25.07 -24.42
CA TYR A 274 28.02 -24.89 -25.82
C TYR A 274 28.12 -26.23 -26.54
N ARG A 275 28.75 -27.24 -25.93
CA ARG A 275 28.85 -28.59 -26.52
C ARG A 275 27.49 -29.26 -26.69
N TRP A 276 26.55 -29.10 -25.74
CA TRP A 276 25.18 -29.59 -25.89
C TRP A 276 24.44 -28.93 -27.06
N LYS A 277 24.56 -27.60 -27.21
CA LYS A 277 23.99 -26.89 -28.37
C LYS A 277 24.62 -27.35 -29.69
N LYS A 278 25.93 -27.59 -29.70
CA LYS A 278 26.64 -28.10 -30.87
C LYS A 278 26.15 -29.50 -31.24
N LEU A 279 25.97 -30.39 -30.26
CA LEU A 279 25.42 -31.72 -30.47
C LEU A 279 23.99 -31.64 -31.03
N GLU A 280 23.13 -30.81 -30.45
CA GLU A 280 21.76 -30.58 -30.92
C GLU A 280 21.73 -30.11 -32.38
N HIS A 281 22.63 -29.21 -32.77
CA HIS A 281 22.75 -28.75 -34.15
C HIS A 281 23.17 -29.87 -35.10
N VAL A 282 24.21 -30.64 -34.76
CA VAL A 282 24.69 -31.77 -35.59
C VAL A 282 23.62 -32.84 -35.74
N MET A 283 22.88 -33.14 -34.68
CA MET A 283 21.80 -34.14 -34.68
C MET A 283 20.52 -33.63 -35.38
N GLY A 284 20.18 -32.34 -35.23
CA GLY A 284 19.06 -31.71 -35.92
C GLY A 284 19.26 -31.61 -37.43
N SER A 285 20.51 -31.41 -37.89
CA SER A 285 20.88 -31.50 -39.30
C SER A 285 20.84 -32.94 -39.85
N ALA A 286 20.98 -33.96 -39.00
CA ALA A 286 20.86 -35.37 -39.40
C ALA A 286 19.39 -35.85 -39.56
N ALA A 287 18.43 -35.18 -38.91
CA ALA A 287 17.00 -35.46 -39.07
C ALA A 287 16.40 -34.89 -40.37
N GLY A 288 17.07 -33.91 -41.00
CA GLY A 288 16.62 -33.26 -42.24
C GLY A 288 17.12 -33.90 -43.54
N SER A 289 17.94 -34.96 -43.47
CA SER A 289 18.56 -35.61 -44.63
C SER A 289 17.98 -37.00 -44.95
N GLY A 290 16.96 -37.45 -44.22
CA GLY A 290 16.31 -38.75 -44.40
C GLY A 290 15.04 -38.78 -45.26
N GLU A 291 14.43 -37.64 -45.60
CA GLU A 291 13.23 -37.56 -46.44
C GLU A 291 13.51 -36.80 -47.75
N ARG A 292 14.42 -37.33 -48.57
CA ARG A 292 14.42 -37.09 -50.02
C ARG A 292 14.96 -38.31 -50.74
N LYS A 293 14.07 -39.25 -51.06
CA LYS A 293 14.06 -40.02 -52.30
C LYS A 293 12.72 -40.69 -52.48
#